data_AF-A0AAW0LR59-F1
#
_entry.id   AF-A0AAW0LR59-F1
#
_cell.length_a   1.000
_cell.length_b   1.000
_cell.length_c   1.000
_cell.angle_alpha   90.00
_cell.angle_beta   90.00
_cell.angle_gamma   90.00
#
_symmetry.space_group_name_H-M   'P 1'
#
loop_
_entity.id
_entity.type
_entity.pdbx_description
1 polymer ?
#
loop_
_entity_poly.entity_id
_entity_poly.type
_entity_poly.pdbx_seq_one_letter_code
_entity_poly.pdbx_strand_id
1 'polypeptide(L)'
;MGYAKVLVGVLFLFIAVATTSAAFTCTTNTTTTNSTCRSLIDYVPVNNTNLFAVQSLFQIKRFHDLLGANDFSTSTSPNQTLPAKQRIKIPFSCRCENGTGVSDKPPVYTVKEGDVGLYNIAFFTFSNVVTYPEIAKFNRLPNPDKIMVGQNLSIPLPCSCDEVDGVEVVHYGHVVESGSSVDKIAAEYGTTPAILLQLNNMTNASQLQADQVLDVPLKATTSTAQPPPNFTCSATTKSTCHSLVDYVSPNTTVLSTIQSLFQIMRFHDLFGANGFPTSTSPNETLQAQQRIKIPFNCRCENGTGVSDRAPVYTVIKDDGLYHIAAEIFSNLVTYQEIAKVNGITDPNNITIGQELWIPLPCSCDEVEGVKVVHYGHVVESGSSVDKIAMEYGTTPAILLKLNGITNASELQANQVLDVPQRFLPFTSRHSLC
;
A
#
# COMPACT_ATOMS: atom_id res chain seq x y z
N MET A 1 42.34 -32.28 -49.18
CA MET A 1 41.16 -31.37 -49.19
C MET A 1 40.80 -31.06 -47.74
N GLY A 2 41.42 -30.02 -47.17
CA GLY A 2 41.16 -29.57 -45.81
C GLY A 2 40.32 -28.30 -45.86
N TYR A 3 39.11 -28.33 -45.32
CA TYR A 3 38.27 -27.14 -45.20
C TYR A 3 38.63 -26.39 -43.92
N ALA A 4 39.24 -25.22 -44.08
CA ALA A 4 39.43 -24.24 -43.00
C ALA A 4 38.07 -23.66 -42.62
N LYS A 5 37.65 -23.86 -41.36
CA LYS A 5 36.52 -23.13 -40.76
C LYS A 5 37.00 -21.72 -40.41
N VAL A 6 36.55 -20.74 -41.19
CA VAL A 6 36.66 -19.32 -40.84
C VAL A 6 35.68 -19.06 -39.69
N LEU A 7 36.21 -18.82 -38.49
CA LEU A 7 35.44 -18.25 -37.39
C LEU A 7 35.19 -16.77 -37.72
N VAL A 8 33.99 -16.42 -38.15
CA VAL A 8 33.56 -15.02 -38.24
C VAL A 8 33.24 -14.57 -36.82
N GLY A 9 34.23 -13.96 -36.15
CA GLY A 9 34.01 -13.23 -34.91
C GLY A 9 33.21 -11.97 -35.24
N VAL A 10 31.90 -11.99 -34.95
CA VAL A 10 31.08 -10.78 -34.95
C VAL A 10 31.49 -9.96 -33.73
N LEU A 11 32.39 -9.00 -33.93
CA LEU A 11 32.71 -7.97 -32.96
C LEU A 11 31.47 -7.08 -32.81
N PHE A 12 30.63 -7.36 -31.82
CA PHE A 12 29.60 -6.41 -31.41
C PHE A 12 30.31 -5.20 -30.79
N LEU A 13 30.55 -4.18 -31.62
CA LEU A 13 30.89 -2.85 -31.16
C LEU A 13 29.63 -2.28 -30.48
N PHE A 14 29.43 -2.61 -29.21
CA PHE A 14 28.47 -1.91 -28.37
C PHE A 14 28.98 -0.47 -28.26
N ILE A 15 28.39 0.43 -29.05
CA ILE A 15 28.46 1.85 -28.75
C ILE A 15 27.69 1.99 -27.44
N ALA A 16 28.40 1.94 -26.33
CA ALA A 16 27.89 2.32 -25.02
C ALA A 16 27.61 3.82 -25.11
N VAL A 17 26.42 4.18 -25.58
CA VAL A 17 25.86 5.49 -25.27
C VAL A 17 25.77 5.49 -23.75
N ALA A 18 26.56 6.33 -23.10
CA ALA A 18 26.45 6.55 -21.67
C ALA A 18 25.04 7.09 -21.41
N THR A 19 24.12 6.19 -21.09
CA THR A 19 22.79 6.53 -20.60
C THR A 19 23.00 7.07 -19.19
N THR A 20 23.15 8.39 -19.10
CA THR A 20 23.24 9.08 -17.82
C THR A 20 21.84 9.10 -17.20
N SER A 21 21.43 8.04 -16.49
CA SER A 21 20.54 8.32 -15.37
C SER A 21 21.43 8.87 -14.28
N ALA A 22 21.35 10.18 -14.06
CA ALA A 22 21.92 10.76 -12.85
C ALA A 22 20.97 10.39 -11.70
N ALA A 23 21.50 9.85 -10.62
CA ALA A 23 20.82 9.76 -9.32
C ALA A 23 19.87 10.94 -9.09
N PHE A 24 18.68 10.66 -8.57
CA PHE A 24 17.65 11.68 -8.43
C PHE A 24 18.14 12.82 -7.55
N THR A 25 17.81 14.04 -7.96
CA THR A 25 18.16 15.23 -7.19
C THR A 25 17.39 15.17 -5.88
N CYS A 26 18.12 15.32 -4.77
CA CYS A 26 17.49 15.44 -3.45
C CYS A 26 18.22 16.49 -2.62
N THR A 27 17.50 17.58 -2.35
CA THR A 27 18.00 18.77 -1.66
C THR A 27 17.56 18.81 -0.19
N THR A 28 16.57 18.01 0.18
CA THR A 28 16.10 17.82 1.55
C THR A 28 17.25 17.29 2.41
N ASN A 29 17.70 18.11 3.34
CA ASN A 29 18.89 17.83 4.13
C ASN A 29 18.54 16.92 5.31
N THR A 30 18.61 15.59 5.12
CA THR A 30 18.36 14.60 6.19
C THR A 30 19.57 14.42 7.13
N THR A 31 20.45 15.41 7.22
CA THR A 31 21.69 15.36 8.01
C THR A 31 21.50 15.81 9.46
N THR A 32 20.40 16.49 9.80
CA THR A 32 20.09 16.95 11.16
C THR A 32 19.10 16.05 11.91
N THR A 33 18.44 15.14 11.20
CA THR A 33 17.52 14.13 11.75
C THR A 33 17.84 12.84 11.02
N ASN A 34 17.95 11.69 11.69
CA ASN A 34 18.11 10.36 11.05
C ASN A 34 16.94 9.96 10.12
N SER A 35 16.22 10.91 9.53
CA SER A 35 15.04 10.73 8.71
C SER A 35 15.38 10.07 7.37
N THR A 36 14.52 9.15 6.99
CA THR A 36 14.44 8.53 5.67
C THR A 36 13.04 8.75 5.15
N CYS A 37 12.85 8.84 3.84
CA CYS A 37 11.51 8.83 3.24
C CYS A 37 11.25 7.49 2.54
N ARG A 38 10.00 7.23 2.16
CA ARG A 38 9.63 6.06 1.35
C ARG A 38 9.86 6.39 -0.13
N SER A 39 10.41 5.45 -0.87
CA SER A 39 10.52 5.51 -2.33
C SER A 39 10.12 4.17 -2.95
N LEU A 40 9.82 4.20 -4.24
CA LEU A 40 9.53 3.04 -5.05
C LEU A 40 10.47 3.04 -6.26
N ILE A 41 10.81 1.88 -6.77
CA ILE A 41 11.50 1.77 -8.06
C ILE A 41 10.96 0.58 -8.82
N ASP A 42 10.94 0.67 -10.14
CA ASP A 42 10.58 -0.48 -10.94
C ASP A 42 11.55 -1.63 -10.80
N TYR A 43 11.03 -2.81 -11.05
CA TYR A 43 11.79 -3.98 -11.38
C TYR A 43 11.05 -4.77 -12.45
N VAL A 44 11.76 -5.10 -13.54
CA VAL A 44 11.22 -5.78 -14.71
C VAL A 44 12.14 -6.98 -15.00
N PRO A 45 11.82 -8.18 -14.50
CA PRO A 45 12.72 -9.31 -14.57
C PRO A 45 12.92 -9.76 -16.02
N VAL A 46 14.17 -10.01 -16.42
CA VAL A 46 14.50 -10.46 -17.78
C VAL A 46 14.01 -11.89 -18.04
N ASN A 47 14.03 -12.74 -17.01
CA ASN A 47 13.59 -14.13 -17.04
C ASN A 47 12.48 -14.35 -16.01
N ASN A 48 11.70 -15.41 -16.16
CA ASN A 48 10.74 -15.80 -15.13
C ASN A 48 11.45 -15.99 -13.78
N THR A 49 10.86 -15.43 -12.73
CA THR A 49 11.36 -15.53 -11.36
C THR A 49 10.18 -15.78 -10.41
N ASN A 50 10.37 -15.60 -9.10
CA ASN A 50 9.28 -15.58 -8.12
C ASN A 50 9.44 -14.40 -7.16
N LEU A 51 8.36 -14.08 -6.43
CA LEU A 51 8.35 -12.92 -5.53
C LEU A 51 9.38 -13.04 -4.39
N PHE A 52 9.66 -14.25 -3.90
CA PHE A 52 10.70 -14.49 -2.89
C PHE A 52 12.11 -14.16 -3.40
N ALA A 53 12.42 -14.50 -4.64
CA ALA A 53 13.70 -14.17 -5.26
C ALA A 53 13.86 -12.65 -5.44
N VAL A 54 12.77 -11.95 -5.78
CA VAL A 54 12.76 -10.47 -5.82
C VAL A 54 12.99 -9.88 -4.43
N GLN A 55 12.23 -10.35 -3.43
CA GLN A 55 12.40 -9.92 -2.04
C GLN A 55 13.85 -10.09 -1.58
N SER A 56 14.46 -11.24 -1.91
CA SER A 56 15.84 -11.55 -1.57
C SER A 56 16.84 -10.67 -2.31
N LEU A 57 16.63 -10.41 -3.60
CA LEU A 57 17.51 -9.60 -4.45
C LEU A 57 17.59 -8.15 -3.94
N PHE A 58 16.46 -7.57 -3.59
CA PHE A 58 16.36 -6.19 -3.08
C PHE A 58 16.45 -6.11 -1.55
N GLN A 59 16.63 -7.25 -0.86
CA GLN A 59 16.70 -7.35 0.60
C GLN A 59 15.53 -6.65 1.31
N ILE A 60 14.33 -6.79 0.76
CA ILE A 60 13.10 -6.19 1.32
C ILE A 60 12.81 -6.90 2.65
N LYS A 61 12.84 -6.13 3.75
CA LYS A 61 12.76 -6.68 5.11
C LYS A 61 11.49 -7.48 5.36
N ARG A 62 10.35 -7.04 4.82
CA ARG A 62 9.05 -7.68 4.99
C ARG A 62 8.47 -8.03 3.63
N PHE A 63 8.08 -9.29 3.44
CA PHE A 63 7.50 -9.75 2.18
C PHE A 63 6.19 -9.02 1.84
N HIS A 64 5.39 -8.69 2.84
CA HIS A 64 4.13 -7.94 2.68
C HIS A 64 4.34 -6.52 2.14
N ASP A 65 5.50 -5.89 2.37
CA ASP A 65 5.79 -4.57 1.78
C ASP A 65 5.84 -4.69 0.25
N LEU A 66 6.46 -5.77 -0.27
CA LEU A 66 6.51 -6.07 -1.70
C LEU A 66 5.11 -6.35 -2.27
N LEU A 67 4.26 -7.08 -1.53
CA LEU A 67 2.88 -7.33 -1.95
C LEU A 67 2.07 -6.03 -2.01
N GLY A 68 2.13 -5.22 -0.95
CA GLY A 68 1.39 -3.96 -0.84
C GLY A 68 1.85 -2.87 -1.83
N ALA A 69 3.12 -2.88 -2.25
CA ALA A 69 3.59 -1.99 -3.32
C ALA A 69 3.03 -2.34 -4.72
N ASN A 70 2.45 -3.54 -4.86
CA ASN A 70 2.04 -4.13 -6.14
C ASN A 70 0.59 -4.63 -6.16
N ASP A 71 -0.22 -4.27 -5.16
CA ASP A 71 -1.62 -4.67 -5.05
C ASP A 71 -1.83 -6.19 -5.15
N PHE A 72 -0.82 -6.99 -4.78
CA PHE A 72 -0.97 -8.43 -4.70
C PHE A 72 -1.82 -8.80 -3.48
N SER A 73 -2.64 -9.85 -3.63
CA SER A 73 -3.30 -10.46 -2.47
C SER A 73 -2.26 -10.83 -1.41
N THR A 74 -2.58 -10.65 -0.15
CA THR A 74 -1.64 -10.91 0.94
C THR A 74 -1.48 -12.40 1.23
N SER A 75 -2.39 -13.22 0.69
CA SER A 75 -2.26 -14.68 0.59
C SER A 75 -1.36 -15.13 -0.57
N THR A 76 -0.79 -14.21 -1.35
CA THR A 76 0.07 -14.56 -2.49
C THR A 76 1.31 -15.29 -2.00
N SER A 77 1.53 -16.49 -2.53
CA SER A 77 2.68 -17.31 -2.16
C SER A 77 3.99 -16.60 -2.50
N PRO A 78 5.02 -16.67 -1.64
CA PRO A 78 6.38 -16.24 -2.00
C PRO A 78 6.93 -16.94 -3.25
N ASN A 79 6.45 -18.15 -3.54
CA ASN A 79 6.80 -18.90 -4.75
C ASN A 79 5.94 -18.56 -5.97
N GLN A 80 5.01 -17.59 -5.86
CA GLN A 80 4.25 -17.10 -6.99
C GLN A 80 5.21 -16.69 -8.11
N THR A 81 5.04 -17.33 -9.26
CA THR A 81 5.85 -17.02 -10.45
C THR A 81 5.58 -15.58 -10.86
N LEU A 82 6.67 -14.83 -11.06
CA LEU A 82 6.67 -13.55 -11.71
C LEU A 82 7.22 -13.74 -13.13
N PRO A 83 6.35 -13.73 -14.16
CA PRO A 83 6.76 -13.80 -15.57
C PRO A 83 7.82 -12.76 -15.94
N ALA A 84 8.69 -13.13 -16.87
CA ALA A 84 9.60 -12.20 -17.52
C ALA A 84 8.83 -10.99 -18.07
N LYS A 85 9.43 -9.81 -17.96
CA LYS A 85 8.87 -8.51 -18.38
C LYS A 85 7.66 -8.03 -17.59
N GLN A 86 7.17 -8.77 -16.59
CA GLN A 86 6.14 -8.24 -15.70
C GLN A 86 6.76 -7.22 -14.74
N ARG A 87 6.37 -5.96 -14.91
CA ARG A 87 6.77 -4.85 -14.04
C ARG A 87 6.19 -5.03 -12.63
N ILE A 88 7.01 -4.80 -11.62
CA ILE A 88 6.61 -4.66 -10.22
C ILE A 88 7.36 -3.50 -9.56
N LYS A 89 6.75 -2.87 -8.57
CA LYS A 89 7.32 -1.80 -7.75
C LYS A 89 8.05 -2.39 -6.55
N ILE A 90 9.27 -1.94 -6.32
CA ILE A 90 10.11 -2.33 -5.18
C ILE A 90 10.09 -1.21 -4.16
N PRO A 91 9.54 -1.43 -2.95
CA PRO A 91 9.60 -0.45 -1.87
C PRO A 91 10.94 -0.46 -1.16
N PHE A 92 11.47 0.73 -0.88
CA PHE A 92 12.67 0.90 -0.06
C PHE A 92 12.66 2.26 0.64
N SER A 93 13.49 2.39 1.67
CA SER A 93 13.74 3.67 2.34
C SER A 93 14.79 4.45 1.58
N CYS A 94 14.58 5.74 1.39
CA CYS A 94 15.49 6.66 0.74
C CYS A 94 16.19 7.55 1.76
N ARG A 95 17.45 7.88 1.48
CA ARG A 95 18.24 8.87 2.22
C ARG A 95 18.87 9.85 1.24
N CYS A 96 18.75 11.13 1.55
CA CYS A 96 19.34 12.20 0.77
C CYS A 96 20.70 12.62 1.34
N GLU A 97 21.71 12.62 0.48
CA GLU A 97 23.08 13.00 0.85
C GLU A 97 23.76 13.70 -0.34
N ASN A 98 24.43 14.82 -0.06
CA ASN A 98 25.21 15.57 -1.05
C ASN A 98 24.43 15.97 -2.33
N GLY A 99 23.14 16.31 -2.20
CA GLY A 99 22.30 16.76 -3.32
C GLY A 99 21.65 15.64 -4.13
N THR A 100 21.85 14.37 -3.74
CA THR A 100 21.27 13.19 -4.40
C THR A 100 20.61 12.27 -3.38
N GLY A 101 19.55 11.57 -3.77
CA GLY A 101 18.98 10.52 -2.92
C GLY A 101 19.34 9.12 -3.40
N VAL A 102 19.67 8.26 -2.43
CA VAL A 102 19.97 6.83 -2.64
C VAL A 102 19.27 5.98 -1.58
N SER A 103 19.08 4.70 -1.86
CA SER A 103 18.53 3.75 -0.89
C SER A 103 19.28 3.80 0.45
N ASP A 104 18.54 3.98 1.55
CA ASP A 104 19.07 3.82 2.91
C ASP A 104 19.38 2.35 3.15
N LYS A 105 20.65 2.06 3.50
CA LYS A 105 21.17 0.69 3.59
C LYS A 105 20.90 -0.08 2.28
N PRO A 106 21.59 0.29 1.18
CA PRO A 106 21.35 -0.28 -0.13
C PRO A 106 21.41 -1.81 -0.12
N PRO A 107 20.60 -2.50 -0.96
CA PRO A 107 20.73 -3.94 -1.10
C PRO A 107 22.15 -4.29 -1.52
N VAL A 108 22.68 -5.36 -0.92
CA VAL A 108 24.01 -5.88 -1.20
C VAL A 108 23.91 -7.07 -2.13
N TYR A 109 24.48 -6.95 -3.32
CA TYR A 109 24.62 -8.03 -4.27
C TYR A 109 26.00 -8.67 -4.14
N THR A 110 26.04 -9.98 -3.90
CA THR A 110 27.29 -10.76 -3.95
C THR A 110 27.52 -11.24 -5.37
N VAL A 111 28.64 -10.82 -5.98
CA VAL A 111 29.02 -11.19 -7.35
C VAL A 111 29.09 -12.71 -7.48
N LYS A 112 28.39 -13.24 -8.49
CA LYS A 112 28.24 -14.68 -8.74
C LYS A 112 29.17 -15.14 -9.86
N GLU A 113 29.40 -16.45 -9.91
CA GLU A 113 30.04 -17.08 -11.06
C GLU A 113 29.20 -16.82 -12.32
N GLY A 114 29.82 -16.29 -13.38
CA GLY A 114 29.15 -15.89 -14.62
C GLY A 114 28.84 -14.40 -14.74
N ASP A 115 29.01 -13.60 -13.68
CA ASP A 115 28.93 -12.14 -13.79
C ASP A 115 30.16 -11.61 -14.53
N VAL A 116 29.96 -11.08 -15.74
CA VAL A 116 31.06 -10.60 -16.62
C VAL A 116 31.27 -9.08 -16.57
N GLY A 117 30.82 -8.41 -15.51
CA GLY A 117 31.03 -6.97 -15.26
C GLY A 117 29.80 -6.25 -14.71
N LEU A 118 30.00 -5.02 -14.21
CA LEU A 118 28.92 -4.24 -13.58
C LEU A 118 27.78 -3.89 -14.54
N TYR A 119 28.06 -3.73 -15.84
CA TYR A 119 27.02 -3.51 -16.85
C TYR A 119 25.96 -4.63 -16.84
N ASN A 120 26.40 -5.89 -16.79
CA ASN A 120 25.49 -7.03 -16.81
C ASN A 120 24.69 -7.14 -15.51
N ILE A 121 25.32 -6.83 -14.37
CA ILE A 121 24.62 -6.81 -13.07
C ILE A 121 23.54 -5.72 -13.09
N ALA A 122 23.91 -4.48 -13.46
CA ALA A 122 22.97 -3.37 -13.57
C ALA A 122 21.79 -3.71 -14.50
N PHE A 123 22.08 -4.14 -15.73
CA PHE A 123 21.07 -4.33 -16.76
C PHE A 123 20.25 -5.61 -16.59
N PHE A 124 20.91 -6.78 -16.44
CA PHE A 124 20.22 -8.07 -16.44
C PHE A 124 19.76 -8.53 -15.06
N THR A 125 20.42 -8.09 -13.98
CA THR A 125 20.03 -8.47 -12.61
C THR A 125 19.12 -7.43 -11.98
N PHE A 126 19.41 -6.14 -12.16
CA PHE A 126 18.64 -5.04 -11.57
C PHE A 126 17.78 -4.29 -12.59
N SER A 127 17.55 -4.82 -13.78
CA SER A 127 16.66 -4.21 -14.79
C SER A 127 17.02 -2.77 -15.18
N ASN A 128 18.31 -2.43 -15.12
CA ASN A 128 18.85 -1.11 -15.39
C ASN A 128 18.31 0.01 -14.49
N VAL A 129 17.77 -0.34 -13.30
CA VAL A 129 17.23 0.64 -12.34
C VAL A 129 18.32 1.47 -11.66
N VAL A 130 19.57 1.05 -11.82
CA VAL A 130 20.79 1.75 -11.44
C VAL A 130 21.82 1.48 -12.52
N THR A 131 22.66 2.47 -12.84
CA THR A 131 23.66 2.31 -13.88
C THR A 131 24.96 1.74 -13.35
N TYR A 132 25.73 1.06 -14.21
CA TYR A 132 27.02 0.52 -13.81
C TYR A 132 28.04 1.57 -13.32
N PRO A 133 28.09 2.83 -13.86
CA PRO A 133 28.96 3.86 -13.31
C PRO A 133 28.56 4.29 -11.91
N GLU A 134 27.25 4.32 -11.61
CA GLU A 134 26.75 4.62 -10.26
C GLU A 134 27.13 3.53 -9.27
N ILE A 135 26.96 2.25 -9.63
CA ILE A 135 27.43 1.13 -8.82
C ILE A 135 28.95 1.26 -8.59
N ALA A 136 29.74 1.50 -9.64
CA ALA A 136 31.19 1.63 -9.53
C ALA A 136 31.60 2.79 -8.60
N LYS A 137 31.00 3.97 -8.79
CA LYS A 137 31.27 5.17 -7.99
C LYS A 137 30.91 4.95 -6.53
N PHE A 138 29.72 4.40 -6.25
CA PHE A 138 29.25 4.17 -4.89
C PHE A 138 30.11 3.16 -4.14
N ASN A 139 30.57 2.11 -4.83
CA ASN A 139 31.44 1.08 -4.28
C ASN A 139 32.95 1.42 -4.39
N ARG A 140 33.30 2.64 -4.83
CA ARG A 140 34.68 3.13 -4.99
C ARG A 140 35.55 2.19 -5.82
N LEU A 141 34.98 1.63 -6.90
CA LEU A 141 35.65 0.68 -7.78
C LEU A 141 36.47 1.42 -8.84
N PRO A 142 37.82 1.27 -8.87
CA PRO A 142 38.66 1.97 -9.83
C PRO A 142 38.45 1.50 -11.28
N ASN A 143 38.01 0.25 -11.48
CA ASN A 143 37.72 -0.32 -12.79
C ASN A 143 36.39 -1.10 -12.75
N PRO A 144 35.32 -0.60 -13.39
CA PRO A 144 33.99 -1.22 -13.45
C PRO A 144 33.96 -2.62 -14.09
N ASP A 145 34.97 -2.97 -14.90
CA ASP A 145 35.06 -4.26 -15.60
C ASP A 145 35.79 -5.32 -14.77
N LYS A 146 36.34 -4.93 -13.61
CA LYS A 146 37.08 -5.83 -12.71
C LYS A 146 36.32 -6.04 -11.42
N ILE A 147 35.43 -7.02 -11.45
CA ILE A 147 34.73 -7.55 -10.28
C ILE A 147 35.16 -9.00 -10.02
N MET A 148 35.14 -9.44 -8.76
CA MET A 148 35.53 -10.79 -8.36
C MET A 148 34.33 -11.55 -7.79
N VAL A 149 34.22 -12.85 -8.08
CA VAL A 149 33.21 -13.72 -7.46
C VAL A 149 33.31 -13.64 -5.93
N GLY A 150 32.18 -13.49 -5.25
CA GLY A 150 32.10 -13.31 -3.80
C GLY A 150 32.25 -11.85 -3.33
N GLN A 151 32.58 -10.92 -4.22
CA GLN A 151 32.63 -9.49 -3.89
C GLN A 151 31.23 -8.96 -3.59
N ASN A 152 31.08 -8.22 -2.49
CA ASN A 152 29.84 -7.56 -2.13
C ASN A 152 29.77 -6.16 -2.76
N LEU A 153 28.70 -5.90 -3.51
CA LEU A 153 28.40 -4.63 -4.16
C LEU A 153 27.13 -4.04 -3.53
N SER A 154 27.24 -2.85 -2.95
CA SER A 154 26.07 -2.09 -2.53
C SER A 154 25.40 -1.47 -3.75
N ILE A 155 24.09 -1.62 -3.90
CA ILE A 155 23.35 -1.24 -5.10
C ILE A 155 22.54 0.05 -4.82
N PRO A 156 23.06 1.24 -5.17
CA PRO A 156 22.48 2.52 -4.78
C PRO A 156 21.25 2.84 -5.64
N LEU A 157 20.07 2.42 -5.20
CA LEU A 157 18.83 2.70 -5.93
C LEU A 157 18.54 4.20 -5.88
N PRO A 158 18.28 4.86 -7.02
CA PRO A 158 18.00 6.30 -7.06
C PRO A 158 16.65 6.59 -6.43
N CYS A 159 16.57 7.69 -5.67
CA CYS A 159 15.34 8.13 -5.01
C CYS A 159 15.44 9.61 -4.61
N SER A 160 14.32 10.22 -4.19
CA SER A 160 14.33 11.55 -3.58
C SER A 160 13.30 11.62 -2.45
N CYS A 161 13.51 12.58 -1.54
CA CYS A 161 12.60 12.93 -0.45
C CYS A 161 12.07 14.36 -0.58
N ASP A 162 12.34 15.02 -1.71
CA ASP A 162 11.94 16.41 -1.92
C ASP A 162 10.43 16.51 -2.11
N GLU A 163 9.85 17.60 -1.63
CA GLU A 163 8.47 17.94 -1.97
C GLU A 163 8.41 18.42 -3.43
N VAL A 164 7.30 18.14 -4.10
CA VAL A 164 7.04 18.61 -5.47
C VAL A 164 5.90 19.61 -5.43
N ASP A 165 6.20 20.86 -5.81
CA ASP A 165 5.29 22.01 -5.69
C ASP A 165 4.76 22.22 -4.25
N GLY A 166 5.59 21.95 -3.23
CA GLY A 166 5.24 22.10 -1.81
C GLY A 166 4.29 21.01 -1.29
N VAL A 167 4.19 19.88 -1.98
CA VAL A 167 3.39 18.72 -1.59
C VAL A 167 4.29 17.52 -1.39
N GLU A 168 4.06 16.77 -0.31
CA GLU A 168 4.72 15.49 -0.06
C GLU A 168 4.32 14.46 -1.12
N VAL A 169 5.32 13.82 -1.72
CA VAL A 169 5.15 12.79 -2.76
C VAL A 169 6.04 11.59 -2.45
N VAL A 170 5.66 10.42 -2.97
CA VAL A 170 6.54 9.26 -3.08
C VAL A 170 7.24 9.34 -4.44
N HIS A 171 8.55 9.57 -4.44
CA HIS A 171 9.35 9.48 -5.65
C HIS A 171 9.45 8.03 -6.11
N TYR A 172 9.05 7.80 -7.36
CA TYR A 172 9.02 6.49 -8.01
C TYR A 172 9.96 6.48 -9.20
N GLY A 173 10.98 5.62 -9.15
CA GLY A 173 11.87 5.40 -10.28
C GLY A 173 11.23 4.52 -11.33
N HIS A 174 10.66 5.16 -12.35
CA HIS A 174 9.97 4.50 -13.44
C HIS A 174 10.93 4.14 -14.59
N VAL A 175 11.04 2.87 -14.97
CA VAL A 175 11.84 2.47 -16.14
C VAL A 175 11.03 2.69 -17.42
N VAL A 176 11.52 3.58 -18.30
CA VAL A 176 10.82 4.01 -19.51
C VAL A 176 10.76 2.90 -20.55
N GLU A 177 9.55 2.53 -20.97
CA GLU A 177 9.36 1.55 -22.03
C GLU A 177 9.71 2.11 -23.42
N SER A 178 10.19 1.23 -24.30
CA SER A 178 10.42 1.57 -25.70
C SER A 178 9.13 2.05 -26.37
N GLY A 179 9.17 3.25 -26.96
CA GLY A 179 8.01 3.89 -27.59
C GLY A 179 7.06 4.63 -26.63
N SER A 180 7.42 4.77 -25.35
CA SER A 180 6.71 5.62 -24.41
C SER A 180 6.92 7.11 -24.70
N SER A 181 6.13 7.98 -24.06
CA SER A 181 6.28 9.44 -24.15
C SER A 181 6.06 10.07 -22.78
N VAL A 182 6.59 11.28 -22.59
CA VAL A 182 6.39 12.04 -21.35
C VAL A 182 4.91 12.22 -21.05
N ASP A 183 4.08 12.51 -22.07
CA ASP A 183 2.63 12.69 -21.90
C ASP A 183 1.92 11.42 -21.41
N LYS A 184 2.30 10.25 -21.95
CA LYS A 184 1.71 8.97 -21.53
C LYS A 184 2.06 8.65 -20.08
N ILE A 185 3.33 8.81 -19.71
CA ILE A 185 3.81 8.55 -18.35
C ILE A 185 3.18 9.55 -17.37
N ALA A 186 3.11 10.82 -17.73
CA ALA A 186 2.47 11.84 -16.89
C ALA A 186 1.00 11.51 -16.62
N ALA A 187 0.26 11.12 -17.66
CA ALA A 187 -1.14 10.73 -17.54
C ALA A 187 -1.32 9.44 -16.70
N GLU A 188 -0.46 8.44 -16.89
CA GLU A 188 -0.49 7.17 -16.15
C GLU A 188 -0.34 7.37 -14.65
N TYR A 189 0.56 8.27 -14.23
CA TYR A 189 0.87 8.50 -12.81
C TYR A 189 0.23 9.75 -12.22
N GLY A 190 -0.73 10.38 -12.92
CA GLY A 190 -1.48 11.52 -12.39
C GLY A 190 -0.63 12.77 -12.14
N THR A 191 0.38 13.01 -12.97
CA THR A 191 1.24 14.20 -12.92
C THR A 191 1.18 14.98 -14.24
N THR A 192 2.03 16.00 -14.43
CA THR A 192 2.09 16.78 -15.67
C THR A 192 3.41 16.56 -16.42
N PRO A 193 3.43 16.71 -17.76
CA PRO A 193 4.67 16.67 -18.52
C PRO A 193 5.69 17.70 -18.04
N ALA A 194 5.25 18.89 -17.63
CA ALA A 194 6.13 19.94 -17.10
C ALA A 194 6.86 19.50 -15.83
N ILE A 195 6.14 18.87 -14.88
CA ILE A 195 6.72 18.35 -13.64
C ILE A 195 7.71 17.22 -13.94
N LEU A 196 7.36 16.28 -14.83
CA LEU A 196 8.29 15.20 -15.21
C LEU A 196 9.56 15.73 -15.84
N LEU A 197 9.45 16.69 -16.77
CA LEU A 197 10.60 17.31 -17.40
C LEU A 197 11.48 18.05 -16.38
N GLN A 198 10.86 18.77 -15.45
CA GLN A 198 11.56 19.49 -14.39
C GLN A 198 12.35 18.54 -13.47
N LEU A 199 11.72 17.51 -12.93
CA LEU A 199 12.36 16.56 -12.00
C LEU A 199 13.52 15.80 -12.65
N ASN A 200 13.42 15.56 -13.96
CA ASN A 200 14.40 14.79 -14.71
C ASN A 200 15.42 15.65 -15.46
N ASN A 201 15.49 16.96 -15.17
CA ASN A 201 16.41 17.89 -15.83
C ASN A 201 16.32 17.86 -17.37
N MET A 202 15.12 17.65 -17.90
CA MET A 202 14.84 17.60 -19.33
C MET A 202 14.26 18.94 -19.78
N THR A 203 14.81 19.51 -20.84
CA THR A 203 14.31 20.76 -21.44
C THR A 203 13.12 20.51 -22.37
N ASN A 204 12.99 19.30 -22.90
CA ASN A 204 11.88 18.91 -23.78
C ASN A 204 11.69 17.38 -23.82
N ALA A 205 10.50 16.95 -24.24
CA ALA A 205 10.11 15.54 -24.24
C ALA A 205 10.90 14.63 -25.20
N SER A 206 11.58 15.19 -26.21
CA SER A 206 12.39 14.38 -27.15
C SER A 206 13.67 13.82 -26.54
N GLN A 207 14.05 14.33 -25.35
CA GLN A 207 15.17 13.80 -24.57
C GLN A 207 14.81 12.50 -23.82
N LEU A 208 13.54 12.06 -23.84
CA LEU A 208 13.12 10.84 -23.19
C LEU A 208 13.75 9.63 -23.92
N GLN A 209 14.52 8.83 -23.21
CA GLN A 209 15.15 7.63 -23.76
C GLN A 209 14.46 6.37 -23.23
N ALA A 210 14.37 5.34 -24.07
CA ALA A 210 13.97 4.02 -23.60
C ALA A 210 14.99 3.49 -22.59
N ASP A 211 14.52 2.68 -21.65
CA ASP A 211 15.29 2.01 -20.59
C ASP A 211 15.97 2.96 -19.58
N GLN A 212 15.75 4.27 -19.67
CA GLN A 212 16.17 5.21 -18.63
C GLN A 212 15.24 5.13 -17.41
N VAL A 213 15.78 5.40 -16.23
CA VAL A 213 14.99 5.55 -15.01
C VAL A 213 14.55 7.00 -14.87
N LEU A 214 13.24 7.22 -14.86
CA LEU A 214 12.60 8.52 -14.74
C LEU A 214 12.10 8.71 -13.31
N ASP A 215 12.42 9.84 -12.68
CA ASP A 215 11.82 10.26 -11.42
C ASP A 215 10.37 10.71 -11.66
N VAL A 216 9.43 9.90 -11.21
CA VAL A 216 7.99 10.16 -11.29
C VAL A 216 7.49 10.47 -9.88
N PRO A 217 6.92 11.67 -9.65
CA PRO A 217 6.33 11.97 -8.37
C PRO A 217 4.97 11.29 -8.32
N LEU A 218 4.92 10.16 -7.64
CA LEU A 218 3.64 9.68 -7.16
C LEU A 218 3.27 10.63 -6.06
N LYS A 219 2.37 11.57 -6.37
CA LYS A 219 1.57 12.13 -5.29
C LYS A 219 1.06 10.94 -4.48
N ALA A 220 0.68 11.17 -3.24
CA ALA A 220 -0.46 10.39 -2.81
C ALA A 220 -1.55 10.71 -3.86
N THR A 221 -1.60 9.92 -4.94
CA THR A 221 -2.86 9.36 -5.33
C THR A 221 -3.37 8.93 -3.98
N THR A 222 -4.43 9.59 -3.55
CA THR A 222 -5.57 8.78 -3.22
C THR A 222 -5.50 7.61 -4.21
N SER A 223 -4.85 6.50 -3.80
CA SER A 223 -5.58 5.24 -3.80
C SER A 223 -7.00 5.70 -3.56
N THR A 224 -7.85 5.53 -4.54
CA THR A 224 -9.27 5.74 -4.33
C THR A 224 -9.76 4.66 -3.33
N ALA A 225 -9.04 4.43 -2.22
CA ALA A 225 -9.55 4.62 -0.89
C ALA A 225 -9.40 6.12 -0.53
N GLN A 226 -10.48 6.89 -0.65
CA GLN A 226 -10.68 8.01 0.27
C GLN A 226 -10.19 7.58 1.67
N PRO A 227 -9.60 8.49 2.48
CA PRO A 227 -9.48 8.21 3.90
C PRO A 227 -10.84 7.66 4.32
N PRO A 228 -10.92 6.46 4.96
CA PRO A 228 -12.21 5.92 5.35
C PRO A 228 -12.94 7.07 6.04
N PRO A 229 -14.20 7.35 5.67
CA PRO A 229 -14.94 8.47 6.22
C PRO A 229 -14.77 8.38 7.73
N ASN A 230 -14.07 9.37 8.29
CA ASN A 230 -13.93 9.46 9.73
C ASN A 230 -15.32 9.83 10.19
N PHE A 231 -16.03 8.87 10.80
CA PHE A 231 -17.38 9.10 11.29
C PHE A 231 -17.29 10.30 12.25
N THR A 232 -17.90 11.40 11.83
CA THR A 232 -17.86 12.63 12.61
C THR A 232 -18.89 12.55 13.72
N CYS A 233 -18.56 13.12 14.87
CA CYS A 233 -19.53 13.34 15.93
C CYS A 233 -19.56 14.82 16.29
N SER A 234 -20.75 15.34 16.56
CA SER A 234 -21.00 16.73 16.94
C SER A 234 -20.95 16.92 18.46
N ALA A 235 -20.84 15.82 19.22
CA ALA A 235 -20.80 15.84 20.68
C ALA A 235 -19.53 16.55 21.19
N THR A 236 -19.72 17.65 21.92
CA THR A 236 -18.67 18.41 22.60
C THR A 236 -18.24 17.78 23.94
N THR A 237 -19.07 16.89 24.48
CA THR A 237 -18.77 16.09 25.67
C THR A 237 -18.79 14.61 25.32
N LYS A 238 -17.98 13.80 26.01
CA LYS A 238 -17.92 12.35 25.80
C LYS A 238 -19.32 11.72 25.83
N SER A 239 -19.70 11.06 24.74
CA SER A 239 -20.91 10.25 24.64
C SER A 239 -20.59 8.83 24.17
N THR A 240 -21.41 7.87 24.56
CA THR A 240 -21.25 6.47 24.16
C THR A 240 -22.56 5.93 23.59
N CYS A 241 -22.47 5.07 22.58
CA CYS A 241 -23.61 4.42 21.94
C CYS A 241 -23.20 3.03 21.42
N HIS A 242 -24.18 2.24 20.97
CA HIS A 242 -23.88 1.01 20.24
C HIS A 242 -23.71 1.30 18.76
N SER A 243 -22.74 0.64 18.12
CA SER A 243 -22.48 0.75 16.70
C SER A 243 -22.20 -0.63 16.11
N LEU A 244 -22.20 -0.69 14.79
CA LEU A 244 -21.95 -1.88 14.00
C LEU A 244 -20.95 -1.51 12.90
N VAL A 245 -20.06 -2.43 12.56
CA VAL A 245 -19.23 -2.33 11.36
C VAL A 245 -19.23 -3.66 10.65
N ASP A 246 -19.22 -3.65 9.33
CA ASP A 246 -18.93 -4.86 8.58
C ASP A 246 -17.50 -5.30 8.79
N TYR A 247 -17.30 -6.61 8.83
CA TYR A 247 -16.01 -7.22 8.65
C TYR A 247 -16.12 -8.26 7.55
N VAL A 248 -15.29 -8.13 6.54
CA VAL A 248 -15.17 -9.11 5.46
C VAL A 248 -13.99 -10.01 5.82
N SER A 249 -14.26 -11.25 6.21
CA SER A 249 -13.20 -12.16 6.64
C SER A 249 -12.26 -12.46 5.47
N PRO A 250 -10.95 -12.16 5.55
CA PRO A 250 -10.06 -12.36 4.41
C PRO A 250 -9.87 -13.85 4.10
N ASN A 251 -9.89 -14.69 5.14
CA ASN A 251 -9.69 -16.13 5.08
C ASN A 251 -10.88 -16.88 5.70
N THR A 252 -11.02 -18.16 5.37
CA THR A 252 -11.98 -19.05 6.05
C THR A 252 -11.58 -19.18 7.52
N THR A 253 -12.54 -18.97 8.41
CA THR A 253 -12.33 -18.92 9.86
C THR A 253 -13.58 -19.43 10.59
N VAL A 254 -13.66 -19.23 11.91
CA VAL A 254 -14.83 -19.57 12.72
C VAL A 254 -15.29 -18.36 13.55
N LEU A 255 -16.56 -18.37 13.96
CA LEU A 255 -17.15 -17.27 14.73
C LEU A 255 -16.40 -16.94 16.03
N SER A 256 -15.84 -17.93 16.73
CA SER A 256 -15.06 -17.74 17.96
C SER A 256 -13.75 -16.98 17.72
N THR A 257 -13.12 -17.14 16.55
CA THR A 257 -11.94 -16.35 16.15
C THR A 257 -12.33 -14.89 15.92
N ILE A 258 -13.47 -14.64 15.26
CA ILE A 258 -13.98 -13.27 15.05
C ILE A 258 -14.31 -12.61 16.39
N GLN A 259 -15.00 -13.31 17.29
CA GLN A 259 -15.29 -12.82 18.62
C GLN A 259 -14.01 -12.43 19.36
N SER A 260 -12.97 -13.27 19.28
CA SER A 260 -11.69 -13.03 19.95
C SER A 260 -10.95 -11.84 19.34
N LEU A 261 -10.88 -11.76 18.01
CA LEU A 261 -10.22 -10.67 17.29
C LEU A 261 -10.83 -9.30 17.64
N PHE A 262 -12.17 -9.23 17.65
CA PHE A 262 -12.91 -8.01 17.96
C PHE A 262 -13.21 -7.83 19.45
N GLN A 263 -12.76 -8.76 20.30
CA GLN A 263 -12.99 -8.79 21.75
C GLN A 263 -14.46 -8.56 22.13
N ILE A 264 -15.38 -9.19 21.40
CA ILE A 264 -16.82 -9.06 21.63
C ILE A 264 -17.15 -9.78 22.94
N MET A 265 -17.57 -9.00 23.96
CA MET A 265 -17.75 -9.50 25.33
C MET A 265 -18.79 -10.63 25.43
N ARG A 266 -19.89 -10.53 24.69
CA ARG A 266 -20.95 -11.54 24.70
C ARG A 266 -21.12 -12.10 23.30
N PHE A 267 -20.95 -13.41 23.18
CA PHE A 267 -21.06 -14.07 21.89
C PHE A 267 -22.45 -13.94 21.25
N HIS A 268 -23.50 -13.85 22.07
CA HIS A 268 -24.86 -13.61 21.59
C HIS A 268 -25.06 -12.25 20.92
N ASP A 269 -24.22 -11.24 21.21
CA ASP A 269 -24.30 -9.95 20.53
C ASP A 269 -23.92 -10.10 19.05
N LEU A 270 -22.89 -10.92 18.76
CA LEU A 270 -22.49 -11.27 17.40
C LEU A 270 -23.63 -12.01 16.67
N PHE A 271 -24.38 -12.87 17.36
CA PHE A 271 -25.52 -13.57 16.77
C PHE A 271 -26.66 -12.62 16.46
N GLY A 272 -27.03 -11.76 17.41
CA GLY A 272 -28.10 -10.77 17.23
C GLY A 272 -27.79 -9.82 16.08
N ALA A 273 -26.55 -9.36 15.95
CA ALA A 273 -26.12 -8.49 14.85
C ALA A 273 -26.24 -9.15 13.47
N ASN A 274 -26.16 -10.48 13.39
CA ASN A 274 -26.10 -11.24 12.14
C ASN A 274 -27.31 -12.15 11.90
N GLY A 275 -28.32 -12.14 12.78
CA GLY A 275 -29.50 -12.99 12.65
C GLY A 275 -29.22 -14.49 12.78
N PHE A 276 -28.12 -14.88 13.44
CA PHE A 276 -27.85 -16.31 13.68
C PHE A 276 -28.80 -16.89 14.73
N PRO A 277 -29.25 -18.16 14.58
CA PRO A 277 -29.97 -18.85 15.64
C PRO A 277 -29.20 -18.85 16.97
N THR A 278 -29.91 -18.78 18.09
CA THR A 278 -29.27 -18.80 19.42
C THR A 278 -28.55 -20.11 19.74
N SER A 279 -28.83 -21.18 18.98
CA SER A 279 -28.19 -22.49 19.07
C SER A 279 -26.95 -22.64 18.18
N THR A 280 -26.56 -21.61 17.41
CA THR A 280 -25.39 -21.66 16.53
C THR A 280 -24.11 -21.94 17.32
N SER A 281 -23.26 -22.81 16.77
CA SER A 281 -21.99 -23.19 17.39
C SER A 281 -20.97 -22.05 17.34
N PRO A 282 -20.16 -21.82 18.38
CA PRO A 282 -19.02 -20.91 18.29
C PRO A 282 -17.97 -21.29 17.25
N ASN A 283 -17.93 -22.57 16.86
CA ASN A 283 -17.04 -23.07 15.82
C ASN A 283 -17.70 -23.14 14.44
N GLU A 284 -18.86 -22.49 14.27
CA GLU A 284 -19.48 -22.33 12.95
C GLU A 284 -18.48 -21.67 11.99
N THR A 285 -18.32 -22.27 10.81
CA THR A 285 -17.33 -21.84 9.82
C THR A 285 -17.85 -20.65 9.03
N LEU A 286 -17.06 -19.57 9.00
CA LEU A 286 -17.24 -18.46 8.08
C LEU A 286 -16.31 -18.65 6.88
N GLN A 287 -16.87 -18.59 5.67
CA GLN A 287 -16.06 -18.69 4.46
C GLN A 287 -15.24 -17.40 4.26
N ALA A 288 -14.12 -17.51 3.56
CA ALA A 288 -13.39 -16.35 3.08
C ALA A 288 -14.32 -15.42 2.29
N GLN A 289 -14.10 -14.11 2.41
CA GLN A 289 -14.89 -13.02 1.84
C GLN A 289 -16.35 -12.95 2.32
N GLN A 290 -16.73 -13.75 3.32
CA GLN A 290 -18.03 -13.64 3.95
C GLN A 290 -18.07 -12.40 4.84
N ARG A 291 -19.10 -11.57 4.65
CA ARG A 291 -19.40 -10.40 5.48
C ARG A 291 -20.04 -10.84 6.80
N ILE A 292 -19.58 -10.26 7.90
CA ILE A 292 -20.18 -10.40 9.22
C ILE A 292 -20.25 -9.02 9.90
N LYS A 293 -21.37 -8.71 10.53
CA LYS A 293 -21.57 -7.47 11.30
C LYS A 293 -20.96 -7.62 12.69
N ILE A 294 -20.09 -6.69 13.05
CA ILE A 294 -19.37 -6.66 14.32
C ILE A 294 -20.01 -5.59 15.22
N PRO A 295 -20.66 -5.99 16.32
CA PRO A 295 -21.16 -5.06 17.33
C PRO A 295 -20.05 -4.59 18.25
N PHE A 296 -20.02 -3.29 18.55
CA PHE A 296 -19.11 -2.70 19.52
C PHE A 296 -19.72 -1.45 20.15
N ASN A 297 -19.11 -1.01 21.26
CA ASN A 297 -19.46 0.25 21.90
C ASN A 297 -18.66 1.37 21.25
N CYS A 298 -19.35 2.39 20.77
CA CYS A 298 -18.76 3.60 20.24
C CYS A 298 -18.51 4.61 21.36
N ARG A 299 -17.40 5.33 21.26
CA ARG A 299 -17.13 6.56 22.00
C ARG A 299 -17.00 7.71 21.00
N CYS A 300 -17.82 8.74 21.18
CA CYS A 300 -17.66 10.02 20.51
C CYS A 300 -17.02 11.03 21.46
N GLU A 301 -15.93 11.66 21.02
CA GLU A 301 -15.23 12.69 21.77
C GLU A 301 -14.46 13.61 20.80
N ASN A 302 -14.54 14.94 20.99
CA ASN A 302 -13.79 15.94 20.22
C ASN A 302 -13.93 15.85 18.69
N GLY A 303 -15.15 15.63 18.19
CA GLY A 303 -15.38 15.60 16.74
C GLY A 303 -15.24 14.22 16.08
N THR A 304 -14.75 13.22 16.81
CA THR A 304 -14.42 11.90 16.25
C THR A 304 -15.13 10.80 17.04
N GLY A 305 -15.74 9.86 16.32
CA GLY A 305 -16.30 8.65 16.92
C GLY A 305 -15.52 7.41 16.52
N VAL A 306 -15.03 6.70 17.53
CA VAL A 306 -14.26 5.47 17.39
C VAL A 306 -14.67 4.46 18.45
N SER A 307 -14.39 3.19 18.23
CA SER A 307 -14.68 2.13 19.20
C SER A 307 -14.09 2.43 20.58
N ASP A 308 -14.83 2.17 21.66
CA ASP A 308 -14.42 2.56 23.01
C ASP A 308 -13.35 1.62 23.58
N ARG A 309 -12.09 1.86 23.18
CA ARG A 309 -10.88 1.14 23.64
C ARG A 309 -10.88 -0.36 23.39
N ALA A 310 -11.73 -0.85 22.50
CA ALA A 310 -11.78 -2.24 22.06
C ALA A 310 -12.14 -2.31 20.56
N PRO A 311 -11.55 -3.21 19.77
CA PRO A 311 -10.60 -4.23 20.20
C PRO A 311 -9.20 -3.67 20.45
N VAL A 312 -8.45 -4.40 21.27
CA VAL A 312 -7.01 -4.22 21.46
C VAL A 312 -6.29 -5.39 20.78
N TYR A 313 -5.46 -5.10 19.79
CA TYR A 313 -4.67 -6.09 19.08
C TYR A 313 -3.26 -6.18 19.67
N THR A 314 -2.78 -7.39 19.96
CA THR A 314 -1.41 -7.61 20.43
C THR A 314 -0.51 -7.90 19.24
N VAL A 315 0.47 -7.04 18.99
CA VAL A 315 1.46 -7.17 17.92
C VAL A 315 2.20 -8.49 18.04
N ILE A 316 2.18 -9.30 16.98
CA ILE A 316 2.91 -10.56 16.88
C ILE A 316 4.16 -10.39 16.02
N LYS A 317 4.92 -11.49 15.86
CA LYS A 317 6.13 -11.49 15.05
C LYS A 317 5.80 -11.09 13.60
N ASP A 318 6.63 -10.21 13.03
CA ASP A 318 6.58 -9.73 11.66
C ASP A 318 5.41 -8.78 11.31
N ASP A 319 4.62 -8.36 12.31
CA ASP A 319 3.57 -7.36 12.14
C ASP A 319 4.09 -5.98 11.75
N GLY A 320 3.30 -5.28 10.94
CA GLY A 320 3.36 -3.83 10.71
C GLY A 320 1.97 -3.22 10.84
N LEU A 321 1.89 -1.92 11.14
CA LEU A 321 0.58 -1.26 11.28
C LEU A 321 -0.26 -1.34 9.99
N TYR A 322 0.38 -1.33 8.82
CA TYR A 322 -0.29 -1.56 7.54
C TYR A 322 -0.90 -2.96 7.46
N HIS A 323 -0.14 -4.00 7.78
CA HIS A 323 -0.63 -5.39 7.83
C HIS A 323 -1.83 -5.53 8.78
N ILE A 324 -1.73 -4.96 9.98
CA ILE A 324 -2.80 -5.00 10.97
C ILE A 324 -4.06 -4.31 10.44
N ALA A 325 -3.93 -3.09 9.92
CA ALA A 325 -5.05 -2.33 9.37
C ALA A 325 -5.70 -3.01 8.15
N ALA A 326 -4.88 -3.35 7.15
CA ALA A 326 -5.35 -3.79 5.85
C ALA A 326 -5.76 -5.26 5.81
N GLU A 327 -5.08 -6.13 6.56
CA GLU A 327 -5.26 -7.57 6.48
C GLU A 327 -6.00 -8.14 7.68
N ILE A 328 -5.57 -7.79 8.89
CA ILE A 328 -6.20 -8.33 10.12
C ILE A 328 -7.57 -7.70 10.33
N PHE A 329 -7.68 -6.39 10.09
CA PHE A 329 -8.93 -5.65 10.22
C PHE A 329 -9.54 -5.28 8.86
N SER A 330 -9.15 -5.94 7.77
CA SER A 330 -9.77 -5.83 6.45
C SER A 330 -10.04 -4.40 5.96
N ASN A 331 -9.08 -3.49 6.17
CA ASN A 331 -9.17 -2.05 5.83
C ASN A 331 -10.30 -1.29 6.55
N LEU A 332 -10.79 -1.78 7.69
CA LEU A 332 -11.79 -1.06 8.49
C LEU A 332 -11.26 0.21 9.12
N VAL A 333 -9.94 0.27 9.30
CA VAL A 333 -9.19 1.42 9.80
C VAL A 333 -7.94 1.56 8.96
N THR A 334 -7.33 2.73 8.98
CA THR A 334 -6.00 2.96 8.42
C THR A 334 -4.91 2.75 9.46
N TYR A 335 -3.69 2.47 8.99
CA TYR A 335 -2.54 2.37 9.88
C TYR A 335 -2.24 3.72 10.57
N GLN A 336 -2.55 4.85 9.93
CA GLN A 336 -2.39 6.19 10.48
C GLN A 336 -3.36 6.42 11.64
N GLU A 337 -4.61 5.96 11.53
CA GLU A 337 -5.58 6.03 12.61
C GLU A 337 -5.14 5.19 13.80
N ILE A 338 -4.67 3.95 13.56
CA ILE A 338 -4.07 3.12 14.61
C ILE A 338 -2.88 3.85 15.25
N ALA A 339 -1.95 4.38 14.45
CA ALA A 339 -0.78 5.09 14.98
C ALA A 339 -1.19 6.30 15.84
N LYS A 340 -2.13 7.11 15.35
CA LYS A 340 -2.62 8.33 16.00
C LYS A 340 -3.25 8.02 17.36
N VAL A 341 -4.19 7.07 17.44
CA VAL A 341 -4.89 6.78 18.69
C VAL A 341 -3.99 6.07 19.72
N ASN A 342 -2.92 5.43 19.26
CA ASN A 342 -1.92 4.78 20.12
C ASN A 342 -0.68 5.64 20.39
N GLY A 343 -0.65 6.90 19.93
CA GLY A 343 0.48 7.80 20.15
C GLY A 343 1.80 7.37 19.50
N ILE A 344 1.73 6.61 18.40
CA ILE A 344 2.90 6.11 17.68
C ILE A 344 3.40 7.17 16.70
N THR A 345 4.60 7.70 16.96
CA THR A 345 5.22 8.73 16.10
C THR A 345 5.82 8.15 14.82
N ASP A 346 6.44 6.96 14.89
CA ASP A 346 6.97 6.24 13.73
C ASP A 346 6.16 4.95 13.52
N PRO A 347 5.25 4.91 12.52
CA PRO A 347 4.43 3.74 12.20
C PRO A 347 5.22 2.45 11.88
N ASN A 348 6.51 2.55 11.55
CA ASN A 348 7.36 1.41 11.25
C ASN A 348 7.96 0.76 12.50
N ASN A 349 7.85 1.43 13.64
CA ASN A 349 8.49 1.03 14.89
C ASN A 349 7.45 0.57 15.92
N ILE A 350 6.89 -0.62 15.66
CA ILE A 350 6.08 -1.37 16.63
C ILE A 350 6.85 -2.61 17.11
N THR A 351 6.62 -3.02 18.35
CA THR A 351 7.33 -4.16 18.96
C THR A 351 6.40 -5.32 19.26
N ILE A 352 6.88 -6.55 19.12
CA ILE A 352 6.13 -7.76 19.51
C ILE A 352 5.65 -7.64 20.95
N GLY A 353 4.39 -7.99 21.20
CA GLY A 353 3.71 -7.87 22.49
C GLY A 353 3.13 -6.49 22.79
N GLN A 354 3.37 -5.49 21.94
CA GLN A 354 2.74 -4.18 22.06
C GLN A 354 1.22 -4.32 21.85
N GLU A 355 0.44 -3.71 22.74
CA GLU A 355 -1.01 -3.64 22.62
C GLU A 355 -1.41 -2.37 21.86
N LEU A 356 -2.23 -2.55 20.82
CA LEU A 356 -2.71 -1.49 19.95
C LEU A 356 -4.23 -1.44 19.99
N TRP A 357 -4.78 -0.31 20.46
CA TRP A 357 -6.20 -0.04 20.30
C TRP A 357 -6.52 0.18 18.83
N ILE A 358 -7.50 -0.56 18.31
CA ILE A 358 -7.95 -0.47 16.92
C ILE A 358 -9.21 0.41 16.88
N PRO A 359 -9.13 1.61 16.28
CA PRO A 359 -10.19 2.62 16.39
C PRO A 359 -11.26 2.43 15.32
N LEU A 360 -12.13 1.41 15.46
CA LEU A 360 -13.19 1.16 14.48
C LEU A 360 -14.11 2.38 14.36
N PRO A 361 -14.43 2.86 13.15
CA PRO A 361 -15.16 4.11 12.95
C PRO A 361 -16.62 3.98 13.37
N CYS A 362 -17.17 5.00 14.03
CA CYS A 362 -18.56 5.03 14.48
C CYS A 362 -19.06 6.45 14.76
N SER A 363 -20.37 6.67 14.88
CA SER A 363 -20.92 7.93 15.36
C SER A 363 -22.12 7.69 16.27
N CYS A 364 -22.36 8.65 17.18
CA CYS A 364 -23.50 8.68 18.08
C CYS A 364 -24.45 9.86 17.77
N ASP A 365 -24.22 10.56 16.66
CA ASP A 365 -25.01 11.71 16.27
C ASP A 365 -26.42 11.30 15.82
N GLU A 366 -27.34 12.25 15.87
CA GLU A 366 -28.66 12.09 15.28
C GLU A 366 -28.60 12.48 13.80
N VAL A 367 -29.25 11.69 12.96
CA VAL A 367 -29.36 11.98 11.52
C VAL A 367 -30.74 12.57 11.27
N GLU A 368 -30.77 13.84 10.87
CA GLU A 368 -32.01 14.62 10.69
C GLU A 368 -32.87 14.70 11.96
N GLY A 369 -32.23 14.77 13.14
CA GLY A 369 -32.91 14.85 14.44
C GLY A 369 -33.54 13.53 14.90
N VAL A 370 -33.15 12.42 14.28
CA VAL A 370 -33.60 11.07 14.63
C VAL A 370 -32.42 10.25 15.11
N LYS A 371 -32.60 9.54 16.23
CA LYS A 371 -31.62 8.56 16.70
C LYS A 371 -31.52 7.40 15.73
N VAL A 372 -30.30 7.12 15.28
CA VAL A 372 -29.97 6.02 14.39
C VAL A 372 -28.82 5.22 14.96
N VAL A 373 -28.62 4.00 14.44
CA VAL A 373 -27.36 3.29 14.59
C VAL A 373 -26.51 3.63 13.37
N HIS A 374 -25.37 4.30 13.60
CA HIS A 374 -24.37 4.48 12.56
C HIS A 374 -23.67 3.14 12.33
N TYR A 375 -23.78 2.65 11.10
CA TYR A 375 -23.26 1.37 10.67
C TYR A 375 -22.18 1.57 9.61
N GLY A 376 -20.96 1.11 9.88
CA GLY A 376 -19.87 1.08 8.91
C GLY A 376 -20.06 -0.04 7.90
N HIS A 377 -20.71 0.30 6.79
CA HIS A 377 -20.97 -0.60 5.68
C HIS A 377 -19.77 -0.68 4.75
N VAL A 378 -19.21 -1.88 4.51
CA VAL A 378 -18.17 -2.04 3.47
C VAL A 378 -18.83 -2.14 2.10
N VAL A 379 -18.49 -1.21 1.20
CA VAL A 379 -19.08 -1.09 -0.13
C VAL A 379 -18.68 -2.27 -1.00
N GLU A 380 -19.67 -2.97 -1.55
CA GLU A 380 -19.43 -4.08 -2.48
C GLU A 380 -18.92 -3.59 -3.83
N SER A 381 -18.09 -4.40 -4.48
CA SER A 381 -17.70 -4.17 -5.87
C SER A 381 -18.94 -4.10 -6.77
N GLY A 382 -19.06 -3.00 -7.51
CA GLY A 382 -20.21 -2.74 -8.39
C GLY A 382 -21.48 -2.25 -7.69
N SER A 383 -21.42 -1.93 -6.39
CA SER A 383 -22.53 -1.28 -5.68
C SER A 383 -22.72 0.18 -6.13
N SER A 384 -23.84 0.77 -5.75
CA SER A 384 -24.15 2.18 -5.98
C SER A 384 -24.74 2.82 -4.74
N VAL A 385 -24.63 4.16 -4.64
CA VAL A 385 -25.23 4.94 -3.55
C VAL A 385 -26.73 4.68 -3.47
N ASP A 386 -27.43 4.58 -4.60
CA ASP A 386 -28.88 4.30 -4.64
C ASP A 386 -29.22 2.92 -4.09
N LYS A 387 -28.44 1.89 -4.45
CA LYS A 387 -28.64 0.51 -3.98
C LYS A 387 -28.47 0.46 -2.45
N ILE A 388 -27.39 1.05 -1.93
CA ILE A 388 -27.09 1.07 -0.50
C ILE A 388 -28.16 1.89 0.25
N ALA A 389 -28.53 3.07 -0.26
CA ALA A 389 -29.55 3.88 0.37
C ALA A 389 -30.89 3.15 0.49
N MET A 390 -31.29 2.44 -0.57
CA MET A 390 -32.51 1.62 -0.57
C MET A 390 -32.42 0.45 0.43
N GLU A 391 -31.29 -0.26 0.48
CA GLU A 391 -31.07 -1.40 1.37
C GLU A 391 -31.24 -1.02 2.86
N TYR A 392 -30.75 0.15 3.25
CA TYR A 392 -30.79 0.60 4.65
C TYR A 392 -31.91 1.60 4.95
N GLY A 393 -32.84 1.82 4.02
CA GLY A 393 -33.99 2.69 4.22
C GLY A 393 -33.63 4.17 4.45
N THR A 394 -32.58 4.65 3.78
CA THR A 394 -32.15 6.06 3.77
C THR A 394 -32.24 6.65 2.35
N THR A 395 -31.74 7.87 2.15
CA THR A 395 -31.69 8.51 0.82
C THR A 395 -30.26 8.67 0.34
N PRO A 396 -30.02 8.70 -0.99
CA PRO A 396 -28.70 8.99 -1.55
C PRO A 396 -28.12 10.30 -1.03
N ALA A 397 -28.95 11.34 -0.89
CA ALA A 397 -28.53 12.64 -0.39
C ALA A 397 -28.02 12.58 1.07
N ILE A 398 -28.71 11.86 1.95
CA ILE A 398 -28.26 11.66 3.34
C ILE A 398 -26.95 10.86 3.36
N LEU A 399 -26.88 9.79 2.56
CA LEU A 399 -25.72 8.91 2.52
C LEU A 399 -24.47 9.66 2.03
N LEU A 400 -24.59 10.42 0.93
CA LEU A 400 -23.51 11.27 0.41
C LEU A 400 -23.07 12.32 1.42
N LYS A 401 -24.04 13.01 2.05
CA LYS A 401 -23.76 14.05 3.05
C LYS A 401 -23.01 13.51 4.27
N LEU A 402 -23.43 12.37 4.82
CA LEU A 402 -22.77 11.76 5.98
C LEU A 402 -21.31 11.38 5.69
N ASN A 403 -21.03 11.00 4.45
CA ASN A 403 -19.72 10.50 4.05
C ASN A 403 -18.85 11.56 3.36
N GLY A 404 -19.31 12.80 3.27
CA GLY A 404 -18.56 13.87 2.59
C GLY A 404 -18.34 13.62 1.10
N ILE A 405 -19.16 12.76 0.48
CA ILE A 405 -19.05 12.40 -0.94
C ILE A 405 -19.84 13.42 -1.74
N THR A 406 -19.20 14.08 -2.70
CA THR A 406 -19.84 15.15 -3.49
C THR A 406 -20.61 14.57 -4.67
N ASN A 407 -20.05 13.55 -5.32
CA ASN A 407 -20.68 12.87 -6.44
C ASN A 407 -20.77 11.36 -6.18
N ALA A 408 -21.94 10.76 -6.45
CA ALA A 408 -22.15 9.32 -6.29
C ALA A 408 -21.16 8.46 -7.08
N SER A 409 -20.58 8.97 -8.17
CA SER A 409 -19.53 8.28 -8.94
C SER A 409 -18.18 8.16 -8.20
N GLU A 410 -18.00 8.91 -7.11
CA GLU A 410 -16.80 8.84 -6.26
C GLU A 410 -16.86 7.67 -5.26
N LEU A 411 -18.01 6.99 -5.14
CA LEU A 411 -18.17 5.82 -4.29
C LEU A 411 -17.21 4.70 -4.74
N GLN A 412 -16.40 4.21 -3.81
CA GLN A 412 -15.37 3.23 -4.10
C GLN A 412 -15.72 1.87 -3.52
N ALA A 413 -15.41 0.81 -4.26
CA ALA A 413 -15.49 -0.55 -3.72
C ALA A 413 -14.53 -0.70 -2.52
N ASN A 414 -14.93 -1.49 -1.54
CA ASN A 414 -14.22 -1.74 -0.27
C ASN A 414 -14.06 -0.52 0.65
N GLN A 415 -14.62 0.63 0.30
CA GLN A 415 -14.73 1.77 1.20
C GLN A 415 -15.67 1.43 2.36
N VAL A 416 -15.32 1.79 3.59
CA VAL A 416 -16.25 1.78 4.72
C VAL A 416 -17.14 3.02 4.62
N LEU A 417 -18.45 2.87 4.69
CA LEU A 417 -19.42 3.94 4.49
C LEU A 417 -20.30 4.07 5.75
N ASP A 418 -20.46 5.28 6.26
CA ASP A 418 -21.41 5.59 7.32
C ASP A 418 -22.84 5.52 6.79
N VAL A 419 -23.54 4.47 7.18
CA VAL A 419 -24.92 4.24 6.83
C VAL A 419 -25.79 4.37 8.07
N PRO A 420 -26.78 5.29 8.07
CA PRO A 420 -27.68 5.45 9.20
C PRO A 420 -28.77 4.37 9.15
N GLN A 421 -28.74 3.46 10.12
CA GLN A 421 -29.83 2.51 10.32
C GLN A 421 -30.86 3.08 11.28
N ARG A 422 -32.02 3.44 10.75
CA ARG A 422 -33.18 3.77 11.58
C ARG A 422 -33.69 2.48 12.21
N PHE A 423 -33.98 2.51 13.51
CA PHE A 423 -34.85 1.49 14.08
C PHE A 423 -36.19 1.59 13.38
N LEU A 424 -36.48 0.70 12.42
CA LEU A 424 -37.84 0.57 11.95
C LEU A 424 -38.67 0.19 13.19
N PRO A 425 -39.68 0.98 13.58
CA PRO A 425 -40.61 0.50 14.58
C PRO A 425 -41.15 -0.83 14.06
N PHE A 426 -41.03 -1.88 14.87
CA PHE A 426 -41.61 -3.20 14.56
C PHE A 426 -43.10 -2.99 14.25
N THR A 427 -43.45 -2.83 12.98
CA THR A 427 -44.82 -2.95 12.54
C THR A 427 -45.07 -4.44 12.50
N SER A 428 -45.59 -4.97 13.60
CA SER A 428 -46.06 -6.35 13.69
C SER A 428 -47.07 -6.61 12.56
N ARG A 429 -46.63 -7.19 11.45
CA ARG A 429 -47.50 -7.95 10.55
C ARG A 429 -46.73 -9.10 9.93
N HIS A 430 -47.17 -10.28 10.35
CA HIS A 430 -46.97 -11.63 9.82
C HIS A 430 -45.91 -12.50 10.49
N SER A 431 -46.47 -13.36 11.34
CA SER A 431 -46.05 -14.60 11.96
C SER A 431 -45.19 -15.58 11.14
N LEU A 432 -44.61 -16.51 11.93
CA LEU A 432 -44.08 -17.86 11.64
C LEU A 432 -42.58 -17.88 11.29
N CYS A 433 -41.70 -18.64 11.97
CA CYS A 433 -41.86 -19.82 12.84
C CYS A 433 -40.99 -19.74 14.10
#